data_AF-A0ABC8U8B9-F1
#
_entry.id   AF-A0ABC8U8B9-F1
#
_cell.length_a   1.000
_cell.length_b   1.000
_cell.length_c   1.000
_cell.angle_alpha   90.00
_cell.angle_beta   90.00
_cell.angle_gamma   90.00
#
_symmetry.space_group_name_H-M   'P 1'
#
loop_
_entity.id
_entity.type
_entity.pdbx_description
1 polymer ?
#
loop_
_entity_poly.entity_id
_entity_poly.type
_entity_poly.pdbx_seq_one_letter_code
_entity_poly.pdbx_strand_id
1 'polypeptide(L)'
;MPFLVTFGNTVAKPTFFFPTVLIYLLLIFSNHWTFTSAMTETTGIGAIIDDSTRIGKEVKTAMKVAAQNFNNSSVYRKVSLHFHNPEGNPIRALYAGRLFYCLSR
;
A
#
# COMPACT_ATOMS: atom_id res chain seq x y z
N MET A 1 39.43 -61.56 29.72
CA MET A 1 39.75 -60.21 30.22
C MET A 1 38.59 -59.29 29.81
N PRO A 2 37.69 -58.88 30.71
CA PRO A 2 36.67 -57.89 30.36
C PRO A 2 37.21 -56.48 30.65
N PHE A 3 37.02 -55.58 29.69
CA PHE A 3 37.28 -54.16 29.83
C PHE A 3 36.09 -53.51 30.55
N LEU A 4 36.39 -52.65 31.53
CA LEU A 4 35.43 -51.92 32.34
C LEU A 4 35.34 -50.49 31.79
N VAL A 5 34.18 -50.08 31.28
CA VAL A 5 33.93 -48.68 30.87
C VAL A 5 33.07 -48.03 31.94
N THR A 6 33.63 -47.07 32.66
CA THR A 6 32.92 -46.27 33.67
C THR A 6 32.49 -44.95 33.03
N PHE A 7 31.18 -44.71 32.94
CA PHE A 7 30.65 -43.40 32.57
C PHE A 7 30.58 -42.51 33.82
N GLY A 8 31.27 -41.37 33.78
CA GLY A 8 31.24 -40.35 34.83
C GLY A 8 29.99 -39.47 34.70
N ASN A 9 29.23 -39.33 35.78
CA ASN A 9 28.01 -38.54 35.84
C ASN A 9 28.34 -37.06 36.02
N THR A 10 28.75 -36.37 34.97
CA THR A 10 28.92 -34.90 35.03
C THR A 10 27.64 -34.23 34.58
N VAL A 11 26.84 -33.71 35.52
CA VAL A 11 25.68 -32.87 35.22
C VAL A 11 26.19 -31.56 34.62
N ALA A 12 26.15 -31.45 33.29
CA ALA A 12 26.42 -30.20 32.60
C ALA A 12 25.35 -29.17 32.99
N LYS A 13 25.76 -28.08 33.65
CA LYS A 13 24.87 -26.94 33.97
C LYS A 13 24.44 -26.25 32.66
N PRO A 14 23.14 -26.13 32.35
CA PRO A 14 22.67 -25.58 31.08
C PRO A 14 22.56 -24.04 31.14
N THR A 15 23.51 -23.35 31.77
CA THR A 15 23.42 -21.90 32.02
C THR A 15 23.88 -21.02 30.86
N PHE A 16 24.39 -21.60 29.77
CA PHE A 16 24.96 -20.83 28.65
C PHE A 16 24.11 -20.85 27.37
N PHE A 17 23.20 -21.81 27.19
CA PHE A 17 22.39 -21.91 25.96
C PHE A 17 21.29 -20.84 25.90
N PHE A 18 20.71 -20.50 27.04
CA PHE A 18 19.60 -19.55 27.14
C PHE A 18 19.95 -18.13 26.64
N PRO A 19 21.06 -17.48 27.06
CA PRO A 19 21.38 -16.14 26.58
C PRO A 19 21.73 -16.12 25.08
N THR A 20 22.41 -17.16 24.58
CA THR A 20 22.80 -17.22 23.16
C THR A 20 21.59 -17.37 22.24
N VAL A 21 20.63 -18.22 22.60
CA VAL A 21 19.37 -18.38 21.84
C VAL A 21 18.55 -17.08 21.86
N LEU A 22 18.51 -16.39 23.00
CA LEU A 22 17.81 -15.10 23.11
C LEU A 22 18.45 -14.02 22.22
N ILE A 23 19.78 -13.95 22.14
CA ILE A 23 20.50 -13.01 21.27
C ILE A 23 20.22 -13.30 19.80
N TYR A 24 20.26 -14.57 19.38
CA TYR A 24 19.89 -14.96 18.02
C TYR A 24 18.44 -14.62 17.68
N LEU A 25 17.53 -14.85 18.62
CA LEU A 25 16.12 -14.49 18.46
C LEU A 25 15.94 -12.97 18.29
N LEU A 26 16.62 -12.17 19.11
CA LEU A 26 16.61 -10.71 19.02
C LEU A 26 17.23 -10.21 17.70
N LEU A 27 18.29 -10.84 17.21
CA LEU A 27 18.88 -10.54 15.90
C LEU A 27 17.90 -10.86 14.76
N ILE A 28 17.19 -11.98 14.80
CA ILE A 28 16.17 -12.32 13.79
C ILE A 28 15.03 -11.30 13.80
N PHE A 29 14.53 -10.92 14.98
CA PHE A 29 13.46 -9.92 15.11
C PHE A 29 13.91 -8.50 14.72
N SER A 30 15.17 -8.14 14.97
CA SER A 30 15.73 -6.83 14.61
C SER A 30 15.91 -6.65 13.10
N ASN A 31 16.09 -7.75 12.36
CA ASN A 31 16.26 -7.73 10.90
C ASN A 31 14.93 -7.86 10.12
N HIS A 32 13.79 -8.05 10.79
CA HIS A 32 12.46 -8.13 10.16
C HIS A 32 11.61 -6.89 10.49
N TRP A 33 12.15 -5.72 10.17
CA TRP A 33 11.33 -4.54 9.91
C TRP A 33 11.78 -3.94 8.58
N THR A 34 11.41 -4.60 7.49
CA THR A 34 11.34 -3.89 6.22
C THR A 34 10.18 -2.91 6.33
N PHE A 35 10.47 -1.68 6.74
CA PHE A 35 9.60 -0.56 6.42
C PHE A 35 9.67 -0.41 4.91
N THR A 36 8.81 -1.12 4.20
CA THR A 36 8.42 -0.71 2.86
C THR A 36 7.82 0.67 3.04
N SER A 37 8.62 1.71 2.81
CA SER A 37 8.12 3.03 2.48
C SER A 37 7.05 2.79 1.44
N ALA A 38 5.78 2.89 1.85
CA ALA A 38 4.67 2.66 0.95
C ALA A 38 4.82 3.70 -0.15
N MET A 39 5.41 3.31 -1.29
CA MET A 39 5.29 4.05 -2.53
C MET A 39 3.80 4.11 -2.78
N THR A 40 3.19 5.22 -2.38
CA THR A 40 1.77 5.43 -2.53
C THR A 40 1.54 5.68 -4.01
N GLU A 41 1.17 4.63 -4.73
CA GLU A 41 0.87 4.74 -6.15
C GLU A 41 -0.40 5.56 -6.31
N THR A 42 -0.26 6.80 -6.81
CA THR A 42 -1.38 7.68 -7.11
C THR A 42 -1.85 7.43 -8.54
N THR A 43 -3.06 6.90 -8.69
CA THR A 43 -3.72 6.75 -9.99
C THR A 43 -4.56 7.99 -10.29
N GLY A 44 -4.27 8.68 -11.39
CA GLY A 44 -5.06 9.81 -11.86
C GLY A 44 -6.24 9.35 -12.71
N ILE A 45 -7.44 9.82 -12.39
CA ILE A 45 -8.67 9.57 -13.17
C ILE A 45 -9.16 10.90 -13.74
N GLY A 46 -9.26 10.97 -15.07
CA GLY A 46 -9.90 12.08 -15.79
C GLY A 46 -11.40 11.85 -15.93
N ALA A 47 -12.21 12.87 -15.66
CA ALA A 47 -13.66 12.83 -15.80
C ALA A 47 -14.16 14.08 -16.52
N ILE A 48 -14.99 13.89 -17.55
CA ILE A 48 -15.64 14.97 -18.29
C ILE A 48 -17.07 15.06 -17.80
N ILE A 49 -17.39 16.13 -17.08
CA ILE A 49 -18.69 16.30 -16.42
C ILE A 49 -19.15 17.73 -16.62
N ASP A 50 -20.38 17.87 -17.11
CA ASP A 50 -21.04 19.18 -17.16
C ASP A 50 -21.54 19.58 -15.77
N ASP A 51 -20.72 20.33 -15.03
CA ASP A 51 -21.04 20.82 -13.69
C ASP A 51 -21.90 22.08 -13.68
N SER A 52 -22.39 22.54 -14.84
CA SER A 52 -23.40 23.60 -14.91
C SER A 52 -24.79 23.09 -14.49
N THR A 53 -25.06 21.80 -14.71
CA THR A 53 -26.33 21.16 -14.37
C THR A 53 -26.38 20.68 -12.93
N ARG A 54 -27.60 20.59 -12.36
CA ARG A 54 -27.81 20.02 -11.01
C ARG A 54 -27.25 18.60 -10.92
N ILE A 55 -27.56 17.77 -11.92
CA ILE A 55 -27.13 16.37 -12.00
C ILE A 55 -25.60 16.27 -12.04
N GLY A 56 -24.93 17.10 -12.84
CA GLY A 56 -23.47 17.06 -12.92
C GLY A 56 -22.78 17.45 -11.62
N LYS A 57 -23.34 18.38 -10.85
CA LYS A 57 -22.84 18.74 -9.51
C LYS A 57 -23.00 17.59 -8.51
N GLU A 58 -24.13 16.89 -8.55
CA GLU A 58 -24.38 15.70 -7.73
C GLU A 58 -23.37 14.59 -8.05
N VAL A 59 -23.17 14.29 -9.34
CA VAL A 59 -22.20 13.26 -9.78
C VAL A 59 -20.75 13.65 -9.41
N LYS A 60 -20.35 14.91 -9.63
CA LYS A 60 -19.02 15.42 -9.23
C LYS A 60 -18.79 15.27 -7.73
N THR A 61 -19.83 15.53 -6.92
CA THR A 61 -19.76 15.37 -5.46
C THR A 61 -19.67 13.90 -5.06
N ALA A 62 -20.50 13.03 -5.65
CA ALA A 62 -20.46 11.59 -5.39
C ALA A 62 -19.08 10.99 -5.73
N MET A 63 -18.49 11.36 -6.87
CA MET A 63 -17.14 10.93 -7.24
C MET A 63 -16.08 11.40 -6.24
N LYS A 64 -16.14 12.66 -5.79
CA LYS A 64 -15.22 13.18 -4.77
C LYS A 64 -15.30 12.39 -3.48
N VAL A 65 -16.51 12.12 -2.99
CA VAL A 65 -16.73 11.33 -1.75
C VAL A 65 -16.21 9.90 -1.94
N ALA A 66 -16.46 9.28 -3.08
CA ALA A 66 -15.94 7.94 -3.38
C ALA A 66 -14.41 7.90 -3.40
N ALA A 67 -13.75 8.87 -4.03
CA ALA A 67 -12.28 8.96 -4.03
C ALA A 67 -11.71 9.24 -2.64
N GLN A 68 -12.37 10.09 -1.84
CA GLN A 68 -11.97 10.33 -0.45
C GLN A 68 -12.08 9.06 0.39
N ASN A 69 -13.20 8.33 0.30
CA ASN A 69 -13.39 7.08 1.01
C ASN A 69 -12.36 6.01 0.60
N PHE A 70 -12.04 5.93 -0.70
CA PHE A 70 -10.98 5.04 -1.19
C PHE A 70 -9.60 5.44 -0.64
N ASN A 71 -9.26 6.74 -0.69
CA ASN A 71 -7.97 7.24 -0.21
C ASN A 71 -7.80 7.12 1.31
N ASN A 72 -8.89 7.12 2.06
CA ASN A 72 -8.87 6.95 3.51
C ASN A 72 -8.78 5.47 3.92
N SER A 73 -9.31 4.55 3.10
CA SER A 73 -9.29 3.10 3.38
C SER A 73 -8.05 2.40 2.83
N SER A 74 -7.47 2.90 1.74
CA SER A 74 -6.33 2.30 1.07
C SER A 74 -5.01 2.88 1.58
N VAL A 75 -4.11 2.00 2.03
CA VAL A 75 -2.78 2.37 2.55
C VAL A 75 -1.76 2.60 1.42
N TYR A 76 -1.85 1.81 0.35
CA TYR A 76 -0.81 1.75 -0.69
C TYR A 76 -1.18 2.42 -2.01
N ARG A 77 -2.49 2.60 -2.27
CA ARG A 77 -2.98 3.19 -3.52
C ARG A 77 -3.86 4.39 -3.22
N LYS A 78 -3.66 5.46 -3.98
CA LYS A 78 -4.50 6.66 -3.91
C LYS A 78 -5.05 6.99 -5.28
N VAL A 79 -6.17 7.69 -5.32
CA VAL A 79 -6.82 8.17 -6.53
C VAL A 79 -6.89 9.68 -6.50
N SER A 80 -6.48 10.34 -7.58
CA SER A 80 -6.70 11.76 -7.83
C SER A 80 -7.72 11.94 -8.94
N LEU A 81 -8.69 12.85 -8.75
CA LEU A 81 -9.73 13.13 -9.74
C LEU A 81 -9.44 14.45 -10.46
N HIS A 82 -9.47 14.42 -11.79
CA HIS A 82 -9.32 15.58 -12.65
C HIS A 82 -10.61 15.80 -13.44
N PHE A 83 -11.32 16.87 -13.13
CA PHE A 83 -12.60 17.18 -13.79
C PHE A 83 -12.40 18.20 -14.91
N HIS A 84 -13.04 17.95 -16.07
CA HIS A 84 -13.17 18.90 -17.16
C HIS A 84 -14.63 19.18 -17.46
N ASN A 85 -15.03 20.45 -17.46
CA ASN A 85 -16.38 20.85 -17.88
C ASN A 85 -16.37 21.25 -19.38
N PRO A 86 -17.10 20.55 -20.24
CA PRO A 86 -17.19 20.89 -21.66
C PRO A 86 -18.13 22.07 -21.97
N GLU A 87 -18.85 22.62 -20.98
CA GLU A 87 -19.81 23.74 -21.12
C GLU A 87 -20.92 23.46 -22.15
N GLY A 88 -21.37 22.20 -22.22
CA GLY A 88 -22.34 21.76 -23.22
C GLY A 88 -21.80 21.66 -24.65
N ASN A 89 -20.50 21.89 -24.89
CA ASN A 89 -19.88 21.78 -26.21
C ASN A 89 -19.27 20.38 -26.44
N PRO A 90 -19.82 19.58 -27.39
CA PRO A 90 -19.36 18.22 -27.64
C PRO A 90 -17.93 18.15 -28.19
N ILE A 91 -17.47 19.17 -28.91
CA ILE A 91 -16.12 19.25 -29.46
C ILE A 91 -15.09 19.40 -28.32
N ARG A 92 -15.41 20.21 -27.30
CA ARG A 92 -14.55 20.37 -26.11
C ARG A 92 -14.45 19.08 -25.32
N ALA A 93 -15.58 18.37 -25.15
CA ALA A 93 -15.59 17.05 -24.53
C ALA A 93 -14.69 16.06 -25.30
N LEU A 94 -14.77 16.05 -26.63
CA LEU A 94 -13.92 15.19 -27.47
C LEU A 94 -12.43 15.49 -27.30
N TYR A 95 -12.05 16.77 -27.31
CA TYR A 95 -10.65 17.16 -27.10
C TYR A 95 -10.13 16.79 -25.71
N ALA A 96 -10.93 17.01 -24.67
CA ALA A 96 -10.57 16.59 -23.31
C ALA A 96 -10.40 15.08 -23.20
N GLY A 97 -11.29 14.30 -23.82
CA GLY A 97 -11.19 12.84 -23.85
C GLY A 97 -9.93 12.36 -24.57
N ARG A 98 -9.62 12.98 -25.72
CA ARG A 98 -8.37 12.71 -26.45
C ARG A 98 -7.14 13.06 -25.64
N LEU A 99 -7.16 14.19 -24.93
CA LEU A 99 -6.05 14.63 -24.08
C LEU A 99 -5.81 13.63 -22.94
N PHE A 100 -6.87 13.22 -22.24
CA PHE A 100 -6.76 12.23 -21.16
C PHE A 100 -6.28 10.87 -21.68
N TYR A 101 -6.73 10.45 -22.86
CA TYR A 101 -6.27 9.21 -23.48
C TYR A 101 -4.77 9.24 -23.81
N CYS A 102 -4.28 10.35 -24.39
CA CYS A 102 -2.85 10.49 -24.71
C CYS A 102 -1.97 10.59 -23.45
N LEU A 103 -2.47 11.18 -22.36
CA LEU A 103 -1.73 11.29 -21.09
C LEU A 103 -1.69 9.99 -20.28
N SER A 104 -2.59 9.05 -20.58
CA SER A 104 -2.68 7.76 -19.89
C SER A 104 -1.78 6.67 -20.51
N ARG A 105 -1.09 6.97 -21.61
CA ARG A 105 -0.29 6.02 -22.39
C ARG A 105 1.18 6.40 -22.34
#